data_AF-A0A2E2D0B6-F1
#
_entry.id   AF-A0A2E2D0B6-F1
#
_cell.length_a   1.000
_cell.length_b   1.000
_cell.length_c   1.000
_cell.angle_alpha   90.00
_cell.angle_beta   90.00
_cell.angle_gamma   90.00
#
_symmetry.space_group_name_H-M   'P 1'
#
loop_
_entity.id
_entity.type
_entity.pdbx_description
1 polymer ?
#
loop_
_entity_poly.entity_id
_entity_poly.type
_entity_poly.pdbx_seq_one_letter_code
_entity_poly.pdbx_strand_id
1 'polypeptide(L)'
;MNMLEIIQILSVFFGTLVAAPLVVSKKAKKRMVGLFAVIAGSFFAIIVQLYLGLYYFVFANAFWLLNACNGIKKIIKAKRKEVKNF
;
A
#
# COMPACT_ATOMS: atom_id res chain seq x y z
N MET A 1 17.90 -6.02 -18.13
CA MET A 1 16.92 -5.33 -17.26
C MET A 1 17.54 -4.05 -16.78
N ASN A 2 16.87 -2.92 -17.01
CA ASN A 2 17.26 -1.61 -16.52
C ASN A 2 16.83 -1.46 -15.04
N MET A 3 17.51 -0.60 -14.28
CA MET A 3 17.21 -0.34 -12.87
C MET A 3 15.75 0.07 -12.64
N LEU A 4 15.18 0.86 -13.57
CA LEU A 4 13.77 1.28 -13.52
C LEU A 4 12.79 0.11 -13.66
N GLU A 5 13.09 -0.86 -14.52
CA GLU A 5 12.26 -2.06 -14.71
C GLU A 5 12.24 -2.92 -13.44
N ILE A 6 13.38 -3.02 -12.75
CA ILE A 6 13.47 -3.73 -11.46
C ILE A 6 12.57 -3.05 -10.42
N ILE A 7 12.60 -1.72 -10.34
CA ILE A 7 11.75 -0.96 -9.40
C ILE A 7 10.26 -1.10 -9.79
N GLN A 8 9.92 -1.12 -11.07
CA GLN A 8 8.55 -1.37 -11.53
C GLN A 8 8.06 -2.77 -11.14
N ILE A 9 8.88 -3.81 -11.32
CA ILE A 9 8.54 -5.18 -10.91
C ILE A 9 8.33 -5.24 -9.40
N LEU A 10 9.22 -4.63 -8.61
CA LEU A 10 9.06 -4.55 -7.14
C LEU A 10 7.78 -3.81 -6.76
N SER A 11 7.46 -2.72 -7.45
CA SER A 11 6.22 -1.97 -7.24
C SER A 11 4.98 -2.84 -7.47
N VAL A 12 4.93 -3.60 -8.55
CA VAL A 12 3.81 -4.51 -8.85
C VAL A 12 3.74 -5.67 -7.85
N PHE A 13 4.89 -6.22 -7.48
CA PHE A 13 4.98 -7.31 -6.52
C PHE A 13 4.42 -6.89 -5.15
N PHE A 14 4.90 -5.78 -4.59
CA PHE A 14 4.43 -5.31 -3.29
C PHE A 14 3.03 -4.69 -3.36
N GLY A 15 2.79 -3.84 -4.36
CA GLY A 15 1.56 -3.06 -4.50
C GLY A 15 0.35 -3.87 -4.96
N THR A 16 0.55 -5.01 -5.62
CA THR A 16 -0.53 -5.85 -6.15
C THR A 16 -0.44 -7.29 -5.65
N LEU A 17 0.64 -8.01 -5.98
CA LEU A 17 0.70 -9.46 -5.75
C LEU A 17 0.63 -9.81 -4.26
N VAL A 18 1.37 -9.08 -3.42
CA VAL A 18 1.38 -9.28 -1.97
C VAL A 18 0.24 -8.51 -1.30
N ALA A 19 0.04 -7.26 -1.69
CA ALA A 19 -1.00 -6.40 -1.09
C ALA A 19 -2.42 -6.94 -1.29
N ALA A 20 -2.83 -7.31 -2.50
CA ALA A 20 -4.21 -7.66 -2.81
C ALA A 20 -4.76 -8.81 -1.92
N PRO A 21 -4.13 -9.99 -1.84
CA PRO A 21 -4.62 -11.08 -1.00
C PRO A 21 -4.57 -10.76 0.51
N LEU A 22 -3.63 -9.92 0.94
CA LEU A 22 -3.50 -9.54 2.34
C LEU A 22 -4.56 -8.51 2.76
N VAL A 23 -4.85 -7.53 1.90
CA VAL A 23 -5.86 -6.48 2.17
C VAL A 23 -7.27 -7.06 2.27
N VAL A 24 -7.60 -8.08 1.47
CA VAL A 24 -8.91 -8.77 1.51
C VAL A 24 -9.04 -9.77 2.66
N SER A 25 -7.97 -10.00 3.43
CA SER A 25 -7.98 -10.95 4.52
C SER A 25 -8.92 -10.51 5.65
N LYS A 26 -9.72 -11.46 6.16
CA LYS A 26 -10.61 -11.24 7.33
C LYS A 26 -9.84 -10.92 8.61
N LYS A 27 -8.56 -11.30 8.70
CA LYS A 27 -7.74 -11.06 9.90
C LYS A 27 -7.15 -9.65 9.86
N ALA A 28 -7.48 -8.82 10.86
CA ALA A 28 -7.00 -7.44 10.96
C ALA A 28 -5.47 -7.31 10.88
N LYS A 29 -4.72 -8.24 11.48
CA LYS A 29 -3.25 -8.29 11.41
C LYS A 29 -2.75 -8.50 9.98
N LYS A 30 -3.36 -9.42 9.21
CA LYS A 30 -2.99 -9.68 7.81
C LYS A 30 -3.36 -8.48 6.92
N ARG A 31 -4.53 -7.89 7.13
CA ARG A 31 -4.96 -6.66 6.45
C ARG A 31 -4.01 -5.50 6.68
N MET A 32 -3.50 -5.35 7.91
CA MET A 32 -2.51 -4.32 8.23
C MET A 32 -1.20 -4.51 7.44
N VAL A 33 -0.68 -5.75 7.36
CA VAL A 33 0.50 -6.06 6.52
C VAL A 33 0.21 -5.78 5.04
N GLY A 34 -0.98 -6.11 4.55
CA GLY A 34 -1.40 -5.78 3.19
C GLY A 34 -1.38 -4.27 2.91
N LEU A 35 -1.86 -3.45 3.85
CA LEU A 35 -1.82 -1.99 3.71
C LEU A 35 -0.39 -1.44 3.73
N PHE A 36 0.52 -2.03 4.51
CA PHE A 36 1.95 -1.68 4.45
C PHE A 36 2.58 -2.07 3.10
N ALA A 37 2.17 -3.21 2.52
CA ALA A 37 2.61 -3.61 1.19
C ALA A 37 2.10 -2.66 0.09
N VAL A 38 0.85 -2.18 0.20
CA VAL A 38 0.32 -1.11 -0.68
C VAL A 38 1.19 0.14 -0.58
N ILE A 39 1.52 0.59 0.62
CA ILE A 39 2.36 1.79 0.83
C ILE A 39 3.72 1.61 0.13
N ALA A 40 4.39 0.48 0.37
CA ALA A 40 5.69 0.20 -0.24
C ALA A 40 5.60 0.16 -1.78
N GLY A 41 4.61 -0.56 -2.33
CA GLY A 41 4.38 -0.67 -3.76
C GLY A 41 4.07 0.67 -4.43
N SER A 42 3.20 1.48 -3.81
CA SER A 42 2.86 2.82 -4.30
C SER A 42 4.03 3.79 -4.23
N PHE A 43 4.91 3.67 -3.23
CA PHE A 43 6.12 4.51 -3.13
C PHE A 43 7.08 4.24 -4.30
N PHE A 44 7.34 2.96 -4.60
CA PHE A 44 8.13 2.57 -5.78
C PHE A 44 7.48 3.00 -7.09
N ALA A 45 6.14 2.88 -7.18
CA ALA A 45 5.38 3.30 -8.37
C ALA A 45 5.56 4.79 -8.65
N ILE A 46 5.43 5.63 -7.62
CA ILE A 46 5.54 7.08 -7.73
C ILE A 46 6.91 7.50 -8.23
N ILE A 47 7.99 6.91 -7.70
CA ILE A 47 9.36 7.24 -8.12
C ILE A 47 9.54 6.99 -9.62
N VAL A 48 9.12 5.81 -10.10
CA VAL A 48 9.27 5.46 -11.52
C VAL A 48 8.34 6.32 -12.39
N GLN A 49 7.11 6.56 -11.96
CA GLN A 49 6.14 7.35 -12.72
C GLN A 49 6.56 8.82 -12.82
N LEU A 50 7.16 9.40 -11.78
CA LEU A 50 7.75 10.73 -11.84
C LEU A 50 8.90 10.78 -12.86
N TYR A 51 9.77 9.78 -12.87
CA TYR A 51 10.87 9.68 -13.84
C TYR A 51 10.36 9.60 -15.29
N LEU A 52 9.24 8.91 -15.51
CA LEU A 52 8.63 8.73 -16.83
C LEU A 52 7.66 9.87 -17.22
N GLY A 53 7.49 10.90 -16.38
CA GLY A 53 6.55 12.01 -16.64
C GLY A 53 5.06 11.63 -16.56
N LEU A 54 4.73 10.51 -15.93
CA LEU A 54 3.40 9.92 -15.86
C LEU A 54 2.58 10.46 -14.68
N TYR A 55 2.33 11.77 -14.66
CA TYR A 55 1.74 12.46 -13.50
C TYR A 55 0.35 11.94 -13.08
N TYR A 56 -0.52 11.54 -14.01
CA TYR A 56 -1.81 10.95 -13.66
C TYR A 56 -1.67 9.68 -12.82
N PHE A 57 -0.69 8.83 -13.12
CA PHE A 57 -0.41 7.63 -12.34
C PHE A 57 0.22 7.95 -10.98
N VAL A 58 1.00 9.02 -10.89
CA VAL A 58 1.53 9.53 -9.61
C VAL A 58 0.38 9.90 -8.67
N PHE A 59 -0.61 10.65 -9.16
CA PHE A 59 -1.80 11.00 -8.36
C PHE A 59 -2.61 9.76 -7.95
N ALA A 60 -2.77 8.79 -8.85
CA ALA A 60 -3.44 7.53 -8.51
C ALA A 60 -2.71 6.77 -7.39
N ASN A 61 -1.37 6.67 -7.45
CA ASN A 61 -0.59 6.01 -6.41
C ASN A 61 -0.54 6.81 -5.10
N ALA A 62 -0.56 8.15 -5.17
CA ALA A 62 -0.71 8.99 -3.99
C ALA A 62 -2.06 8.77 -3.29
N PHE A 63 -3.15 8.64 -4.05
CA PHE A 63 -4.46 8.30 -3.51
C PHE A 63 -4.46 6.94 -2.80
N TRP A 64 -3.85 5.92 -3.41
CA TRP A 64 -3.68 4.60 -2.78
C TRP A 64 -2.86 4.66 -1.49
N LEU A 65 -1.80 5.47 -1.45
CA LEU A 65 -1.00 5.70 -0.25
C LEU A 65 -1.82 6.32 0.89
N LEU A 66 -2.63 7.34 0.59
CA LEU A 66 -3.52 7.97 1.56
C LEU A 66 -4.60 6.99 2.06
N ASN A 67 -5.17 6.18 1.17
CA ASN A 67 -6.16 5.17 1.53
C ASN A 67 -5.55 4.11 2.46
N ALA A 68 -4.34 3.64 2.16
CA ALA A 68 -3.62 2.68 2.99
C ALA A 68 -3.37 3.24 4.41
N CYS A 69 -2.89 4.48 4.52
CA CYS A 69 -2.71 5.17 5.79
C CYS A 69 -4.02 5.31 6.58
N ASN A 70 -5.12 5.68 5.91
CA ASN A 70 -6.44 5.78 6.54
C ASN A 70 -6.98 4.41 6.99
N GLY A 71 -6.71 3.35 6.21
CA GLY A 71 -7.02 1.98 6.57
C GLY A 71 -6.29 1.54 7.84
N ILE A 72 -4.98 1.84 7.95
CA ILE A 72 -4.18 1.54 9.13
C ILE A 72 -4.72 2.29 10.36
N LYS A 73 -5.01 3.59 10.22
CA LYS A 73 -5.61 4.40 11.30
C LYS A 73 -6.93 3.81 11.80
N LYS A 74 -7.81 3.34 10.90
CA LYS A 74 -9.07 2.68 11.25
C LYS A 74 -8.84 1.39 12.04
N ILE A 75 -7.89 0.55 11.62
CA ILE A 75 -7.56 -0.72 12.31
C ILE A 75 -7.01 -0.44 13.71
N ILE A 76 -6.08 0.52 13.84
CA ILE A 76 -5.52 0.90 15.14
C ILE A 76 -6.62 1.43 16.08
N LYS A 77 -7.51 2.29 15.57
CA LYS A 77 -8.63 2.83 16.35
C LYS A 77 -9.59 1.73 16.81
N ALA A 78 -9.89 0.74 15.97
CA ALA A 78 -10.71 -0.41 16.33
C ALA A 78 -10.07 -1.23 17.46
N LYS A 79 -8.78 -1.56 17.33
CA LYS A 79 -8.02 -2.29 18.36
C LYS A 79 -7.99 -1.54 19.70
N ARG A 80 -7.84 -0.21 19.66
CA ARG A 80 -7.84 0.63 20.88
C ARG A 80 -9.19 0.66 21.59
N LYS A 81 -10.30 0.58 20.85
CA LYS A 81 -11.65 0.50 21.45
C LYS A 81 -11.90 -0.86 22.10
N GLU A 82 -11.45 -1.94 21.46
CA GLU A 82 -11.56 -3.30 22.00
C GLU A 82 -10.87 -3.41 23.37
N VAL A 83 -9.65 -2.88 23.49
CA VAL A 83 -8.88 -2.88 24.77
C VAL A 83 -9.55 -2.04 25.86
N LYS A 84 -10.32 -1.01 25.52
CA LYS A 84 -11.00 -0.15 26.52
C LYS A 84 -12.31 -0.73 27.06
N ASN A 85 -12.86 -1.75 26.40
CA ASN A 85 -14.14 -2.37 26.76
C ASN A 85 -13.96 -3.68 27.55
N PHE A 86 -12.71 -4.08 27.82
CA PHE A 86 -12.32 -5.15 28.75
C PHE A 86 -11.82 -4.51 30.04
#